data_AF-A0A7T2LMX5-F1
#
_entry.id   AF-A0A7T2LMX5-F1
#
_cell.length_a   1.000
_cell.length_b   1.000
_cell.length_c   1.000
_cell.angle_alpha   90.00
_cell.angle_beta   90.00
_cell.angle_gamma   90.00
#
_symmetry.space_group_name_H-M   'P 1'
#
loop_
_entity.id
_entity.type
_entity.pdbx_description
1 polymer ?
#
loop_
_entity_poly.entity_id
_entity_poly.type
_entity_poly.pdbx_seq_one_letter_code
_entity_poly.pdbx_strand_id
1 'polypeptide(L)'
;MALAEGETLTRLTRRDIASSGIGSDPKAIAAFEALQDAAFDANPAAAAEAQQTAQQADTKAETAQSTATDAATAAANAQNRADDAYDLADTKVERSAGPAWAAPSGASARTSVTAYTAPAISNPPTQAEVQALANALQEHSQAMVALITDLRANETLTP
;
A
#
# COMPACT_ATOMS: atom_id res chain seq x y z
N MET A 1 -30.55 -3.42 -4.22
CA MET A 1 -30.85 -4.48 -5.21
C MET A 1 -31.95 -5.32 -4.60
N ALA A 2 -33.18 -5.22 -5.11
CA ALA A 2 -34.35 -5.86 -4.53
C ALA A 2 -34.34 -7.35 -4.88
N LEU A 3 -34.27 -8.21 -3.87
CA LEU A 3 -34.40 -9.65 -4.02
C LEU A 3 -35.85 -9.95 -4.40
N ALA A 4 -36.04 -10.60 -5.54
CA ALA A 4 -37.35 -11.02 -6.04
C ALA A 4 -38.01 -11.95 -5.01
N GLU A 5 -39.26 -11.63 -4.67
CA GLU A 5 -40.12 -12.45 -3.82
C GLU A 5 -40.32 -13.81 -4.50
N GLY A 6 -39.68 -14.84 -3.94
CA GLY A 6 -39.85 -16.22 -4.40
C GLY A 6 -41.28 -16.67 -4.14
N GLU A 7 -42.01 -16.98 -5.21
CA GLU A 7 -43.33 -17.59 -5.17
C GLU A 7 -43.23 -18.92 -4.39
N THR A 8 -43.76 -18.94 -3.17
CA THR A 8 -43.69 -20.09 -2.27
C THR A 8 -44.59 -21.21 -2.81
N LEU A 9 -43.98 -22.30 -3.29
CA LEU A 9 -44.66 -23.54 -3.61
C LEU A 9 -45.50 -24.01 -2.41
N THR A 10 -46.80 -23.76 -2.47
CA THR A 10 -47.73 -24.14 -1.40
C THR A 10 -48.14 -25.60 -1.62
N ARG A 11 -47.89 -26.46 -0.62
CA ARG A 11 -48.23 -27.88 -0.68
C ARG A 11 -49.76 -28.03 -0.80
N LEU A 12 -50.23 -28.50 -1.96
CA LEU A 12 -51.62 -28.91 -2.18
C LEU A 12 -52.03 -29.93 -1.10
N THR A 13 -53.16 -29.69 -0.44
CA THR A 13 -53.64 -30.57 0.63
C THR A 13 -54.45 -31.74 0.05
N ARG A 14 -54.62 -32.84 0.80
CA ARG A 14 -55.51 -33.96 0.40
C ARG A 14 -56.92 -33.53 0.01
N ARG A 15 -57.39 -32.40 0.57
CA ARG A 15 -58.70 -31.82 0.25
C ARG A 15 -58.76 -31.29 -1.17
N ASP A 16 -57.66 -30.75 -1.68
CA ASP A 16 -57.53 -30.16 -3.02
C ASP A 16 -57.39 -31.26 -4.09
N ILE A 17 -56.77 -32.39 -3.73
CA ILE A 17 -56.62 -33.55 -4.62
C ILE A 17 -57.96 -34.27 -4.79
N ALA A 18 -58.70 -34.48 -3.69
CA ALA A 18 -59.99 -35.19 -3.71
C ALA A 18 -61.11 -34.45 -4.47
N SER A 19 -61.03 -33.11 -4.58
CA SER A 19 -62.01 -32.30 -5.31
C SER A 19 -61.76 -32.25 -6.83
N SER A 20 -60.58 -32.68 -7.30
CA SER A 20 -60.14 -32.60 -8.70
C SER A 20 -60.64 -33.73 -9.61
N GLY A 21 -61.36 -34.72 -9.07
CA GLY A 21 -61.89 -35.85 -9.85
C GLY A 21 -60.86 -36.93 -10.23
N ILE A 22 -59.60 -36.80 -9.79
CA ILE A 22 -58.62 -37.89 -9.79
C ILE A 22 -59.13 -38.90 -8.76
N GLY A 23 -59.58 -40.07 -9.24
CA GLY A 23 -60.35 -41.04 -8.47
C GLY A 23 -59.75 -41.36 -7.09
N SER A 24 -60.63 -41.71 -6.15
CA SER A 24 -60.33 -42.04 -4.74
C SER A 24 -59.44 -43.27 -4.55
N ASP A 25 -58.67 -43.69 -5.56
CA ASP A 25 -57.70 -44.77 -5.47
C ASP A 25 -56.55 -44.33 -4.54
N PRO A 26 -56.40 -44.98 -3.38
CA PRO A 26 -55.35 -44.65 -2.42
C PRO A 26 -53.94 -44.75 -3.02
N LYS A 27 -53.74 -45.59 -4.04
CA LYS A 27 -52.43 -45.76 -4.69
C LYS A 27 -52.07 -44.55 -5.55
N ALA A 28 -53.04 -43.98 -6.27
CA ALA A 28 -52.82 -42.80 -7.09
C ALA A 28 -52.52 -41.57 -6.23
N ILE A 29 -53.22 -41.43 -5.09
CA ILE A 29 -52.99 -40.35 -4.12
C ILE A 29 -51.58 -40.46 -3.51
N ALA A 30 -51.17 -41.66 -3.08
CA ALA A 30 -49.83 -41.89 -2.52
C ALA A 30 -48.70 -41.60 -3.53
N ALA A 31 -48.89 -41.97 -4.80
CA ALA A 31 -47.92 -41.66 -5.86
C ALA A 31 -47.80 -40.15 -6.11
N PHE A 32 -48.90 -39.41 -6.07
CA PHE A 32 -48.90 -37.95 -6.21
C PHE A 32 -48.22 -37.25 -5.02
N GLU A 33 -48.54 -37.66 -3.78
CA GLU A 33 -47.88 -37.13 -2.57
C GLU A 33 -46.37 -37.38 -2.62
N ALA A 34 -45.92 -38.57 -3.04
CA ALA A 34 -44.50 -38.88 -3.18
C ALA A 34 -43.79 -38.02 -4.25
N LEU A 35 -44.46 -37.73 -5.37
CA LEU A 35 -43.92 -36.84 -6.40
C LEU A 35 -43.82 -35.39 -5.93
N GLN A 36 -44.81 -34.91 -5.18
CA GLN A 36 -44.80 -33.57 -4.61
C GLN A 36 -43.70 -33.41 -3.57
N ASP A 37 -43.48 -34.42 -2.73
CA ASP A 37 -42.42 -34.43 -1.73
C ASP A 37 -41.04 -34.46 -2.40
N ALA A 38 -40.86 -35.32 -3.41
CA ALA A 38 -39.63 -35.36 -4.19
C ALA A 38 -39.33 -34.02 -4.91
N ALA A 39 -40.36 -33.35 -5.44
CA ALA A 39 -40.20 -32.05 -6.09
C ALA A 39 -39.89 -30.93 -5.08
N PHE A 40 -40.52 -30.98 -3.90
CA PHE A 40 -40.28 -30.01 -2.84
C PHE A 40 -38.87 -30.17 -2.23
N ASP A 41 -38.37 -31.40 -2.09
CA ASP A 41 -37.02 -31.69 -1.58
C ASP A 41 -35.92 -31.38 -2.62
N ALA A 42 -36.20 -31.54 -3.92
CA ALA A 42 -35.24 -31.21 -4.98
C ALA A 42 -34.97 -29.69 -5.12
N ASN A 43 -35.97 -28.85 -4.83
CA ASN A 43 -35.86 -27.40 -4.97
C ASN A 43 -34.82 -26.73 -4.01
N PRO A 44 -34.82 -26.98 -2.69
CA PRO A 44 -33.81 -26.42 -1.79
C PRO A 44 -32.41 -26.99 -2.05
N ALA A 45 -32.30 -28.23 -2.54
CA ALA A 45 -31.01 -28.82 -2.91
C ALA A 45 -30.39 -28.07 -4.11
N ALA A 46 -31.17 -27.84 -5.18
CA ALA A 46 -30.71 -27.07 -6.33
C ALA A 46 -30.36 -25.61 -5.97
N ALA A 47 -31.14 -24.99 -5.07
CA ALA A 47 -30.85 -23.64 -4.57
C ALA A 47 -29.54 -23.60 -3.75
N ALA A 48 -29.29 -24.62 -2.91
CA ALA A 48 -28.07 -24.73 -2.13
C ALA A 48 -26.83 -24.92 -3.03
N GLU A 49 -26.94 -25.75 -4.07
CA GLU A 49 -25.86 -25.94 -5.05
C GLU A 49 -25.55 -24.66 -5.83
N ALA A 50 -26.59 -23.91 -6.23
CA ALA A 50 -26.43 -22.62 -6.89
C ALA A 50 -25.75 -21.59 -5.95
N GLN A 51 -26.14 -21.55 -4.67
CA GLN A 51 -25.53 -20.68 -3.67
C GLN A 51 -24.06 -21.04 -3.43
N GLN A 52 -23.73 -22.33 -3.33
CA GLN A 52 -22.35 -22.79 -3.18
C GLN A 52 -21.51 -22.42 -4.40
N THR A 53 -22.06 -22.56 -5.61
CA THR A 53 -21.38 -22.18 -6.86
C THR A 53 -21.11 -20.68 -6.91
N ALA A 54 -22.07 -19.85 -6.50
CA ALA A 54 -21.90 -18.40 -6.41
C ALA A 54 -20.80 -18.02 -5.40
N GLN A 55 -20.81 -18.61 -4.20
CA GLN A 55 -19.77 -18.37 -3.19
C GLN A 55 -18.37 -18.75 -3.69
N GLN A 56 -18.24 -19.88 -4.40
CA GLN A 56 -16.96 -20.27 -5.01
C GLN A 56 -16.50 -19.30 -6.09
N ALA A 57 -17.41 -18.74 -6.88
CA ALA A 57 -17.09 -17.73 -7.89
C ALA A 57 -16.61 -16.43 -7.24
N ASP A 58 -17.26 -15.99 -6.15
CA ASP A 58 -16.88 -14.80 -5.40
C ASP A 58 -15.48 -14.95 -4.78
N THR A 59 -15.18 -16.08 -4.13
CA THR A 59 -13.83 -16.34 -3.58
C THR A 59 -12.75 -16.34 -4.66
N LYS A 60 -13.05 -16.88 -5.85
CA LYS A 60 -12.12 -16.85 -6.99
C LYS A 60 -11.89 -15.42 -7.49
N ALA A 61 -12.94 -14.60 -7.55
CA ALA A 61 -12.84 -13.20 -7.96
C ALA A 61 -12.00 -12.38 -6.97
N GLU A 62 -12.22 -12.55 -5.66
CA GLU A 62 -11.42 -11.89 -4.61
C GLU A 62 -9.94 -12.27 -4.71
N THR A 63 -9.64 -13.56 -4.90
CA THR A 63 -8.26 -14.06 -5.05
C THR A 63 -7.58 -13.45 -6.30
N ALA A 64 -8.30 -13.38 -7.42
CA ALA A 64 -7.80 -12.78 -8.65
C ALA A 64 -7.53 -11.28 -8.50
N GLN A 65 -8.42 -10.56 -7.80
CA GLN A 65 -8.25 -9.13 -7.52
C GLN A 65 -7.04 -8.87 -6.61
N SER A 66 -6.84 -9.68 -5.57
CA SER A 66 -5.67 -9.59 -4.68
C SER A 66 -4.38 -9.80 -5.48
N THR A 67 -4.33 -10.86 -6.29
CA THR A 67 -3.17 -11.19 -7.15
C THR A 67 -2.83 -10.06 -8.13
N ALA A 68 -3.85 -9.46 -8.76
CA ALA A 68 -3.65 -8.35 -9.68
C ALA A 68 -3.11 -7.09 -8.97
N THR A 69 -3.56 -6.83 -7.74
CA THR A 69 -3.10 -5.70 -6.92
C THR A 69 -1.64 -5.87 -6.51
N ASP A 70 -1.26 -7.08 -6.09
CA ASP A 70 0.12 -7.41 -5.75
C ASP A 70 1.05 -7.27 -6.97
N ALA A 71 0.61 -7.74 -8.14
CA ALA A 71 1.36 -7.62 -9.39
C ALA A 71 1.54 -6.15 -9.81
N ALA A 72 0.49 -5.32 -9.70
CA ALA A 72 0.57 -3.89 -10.00
C ALA A 72 1.53 -3.16 -9.05
N THR A 73 1.49 -3.49 -7.76
CA THR A 73 2.40 -2.94 -6.75
C THR A 73 3.85 -3.35 -7.03
N ALA A 74 4.08 -4.62 -7.36
CA ALA A 74 5.40 -5.11 -7.73
C ALA A 74 5.95 -4.43 -8.99
N ALA A 75 5.10 -4.21 -10.00
CA ALA A 75 5.47 -3.50 -11.22
C ALA A 75 5.81 -2.02 -10.96
N ALA A 76 5.01 -1.32 -10.17
CA ALA A 76 5.29 0.07 -9.78
C ALA A 76 6.62 0.18 -9.01
N ASN A 77 6.87 -0.73 -8.08
CA ASN A 77 8.15 -0.78 -7.36
C ASN A 77 9.34 -1.12 -8.27
N ALA A 78 9.15 -1.99 -9.27
CA ALA A 78 10.18 -2.28 -10.25
C ALA A 78 10.47 -1.09 -11.16
N GLN A 79 9.43 -0.34 -11.57
CA GLN A 79 9.58 0.88 -12.34
C GLN A 79 10.30 1.96 -11.54
N ASN A 80 9.92 2.22 -10.29
CA ASN A 80 10.64 3.18 -9.43
C ASN A 80 12.13 2.82 -9.31
N ARG A 81 12.45 1.54 -9.11
CA ARG A 81 13.86 1.08 -9.09
C ARG A 81 14.57 1.26 -10.43
N ALA A 82 13.86 1.07 -11.54
CA ALA A 82 14.42 1.26 -12.88
C ALA A 82 14.62 2.74 -13.20
N ASP A 83 13.70 3.61 -12.80
CA ASP A 83 13.80 5.07 -12.92
C ASP A 83 14.95 5.58 -12.05
N ASP A 84 15.06 5.11 -10.80
CA ASP A 84 16.21 5.36 -9.93
C ASP A 84 17.51 4.89 -10.61
N ALA A 85 17.53 3.69 -11.22
CA ALA A 85 18.68 3.13 -11.92
C ALA A 85 19.04 3.84 -13.22
N TYR A 86 18.07 4.42 -13.93
CA TYR A 86 18.27 5.15 -15.18
C TYR A 86 18.76 6.57 -14.91
N ASP A 87 18.25 7.22 -13.87
CA ASP A 87 18.77 8.51 -13.36
C ASP A 87 20.23 8.36 -12.87
N LEU A 88 20.59 7.16 -12.40
CA LEU A 88 21.97 6.79 -12.08
C LEU A 88 22.88 6.64 -13.32
N ALA A 89 22.39 6.51 -14.56
CA ALA A 89 23.25 6.24 -15.71
C ALA A 89 23.77 7.49 -16.45
N ASP A 90 23.07 8.64 -16.38
CA ASP A 90 23.32 9.75 -17.32
C ASP A 90 23.80 11.08 -16.66
N THR A 91 23.58 11.31 -15.37
CA THR A 91 24.10 12.50 -14.65
C THR A 91 24.12 12.29 -13.13
N LYS A 92 25.25 11.90 -12.51
CA LYS A 92 25.24 11.65 -11.05
C LYS A 92 25.68 12.82 -10.19
N VAL A 93 24.76 13.30 -9.36
CA VAL A 93 25.02 13.62 -7.95
C VAL A 93 24.90 12.31 -7.19
N GLU A 94 25.99 11.78 -6.66
CA GLU A 94 25.99 10.49 -5.97
C GLU A 94 25.19 10.60 -4.65
N ARG A 95 24.10 9.84 -4.53
CA ARG A 95 23.27 9.75 -3.31
C ARG A 95 23.72 8.62 -2.37
N SER A 96 24.78 7.91 -2.73
CA SER A 96 25.43 6.95 -1.82
C SER A 96 26.12 7.75 -0.74
N ALA A 97 25.36 8.08 0.31
CA ALA A 97 25.87 8.67 1.52
C ALA A 97 27.04 7.80 2.01
N GLY A 98 28.20 8.43 2.20
CA GLY A 98 29.46 7.74 2.54
C GLY A 98 29.41 7.03 3.91
N PRO A 99 30.56 6.81 4.57
CA PRO A 99 30.54 6.26 5.93
C PRO A 99 29.68 7.13 6.87
N ALA A 100 29.14 6.55 7.95
CA ALA A 100 28.34 7.28 8.93
C ALA A 100 29.11 8.50 9.46
N TRP A 101 28.54 9.71 9.30
CA TRP A 101 29.15 10.95 9.73
C TRP A 101 28.68 11.30 11.13
N ALA A 102 29.64 11.44 12.06
CA ALA A 102 29.34 11.94 13.39
C ALA A 102 28.67 13.33 13.33
N ALA A 103 27.73 13.56 14.24
CA ALA A 103 27.08 14.86 14.36
C ALA A 103 28.13 15.94 14.69
N PRO A 104 28.18 17.05 13.92
CA PRO A 104 29.05 18.16 14.28
C PRO A 104 28.54 18.81 15.57
N SER A 105 29.46 19.34 16.38
CA SER A 105 29.15 20.02 17.64
C SER A 105 29.61 21.47 17.61
N GLY A 106 29.09 22.28 18.54
CA GLY A 106 29.39 23.72 18.62
C GLY A 106 28.34 24.61 17.97
N ALA A 107 28.65 25.91 17.87
CA ALA A 107 27.76 26.88 17.26
C ALA A 107 27.75 26.72 15.73
N SER A 108 26.57 26.86 15.12
CA SER A 108 26.42 26.95 13.67
C SER A 108 26.13 28.40 13.25
N ALA A 109 26.64 28.79 12.09
CA ALA A 109 26.37 30.10 11.50
C ALA A 109 25.88 29.92 10.06
N ARG A 110 24.67 30.40 9.77
CA ARG A 110 24.04 30.36 8.42
C ARG A 110 24.04 31.73 7.72
N THR A 111 24.82 32.66 8.24
CA THR A 111 25.02 33.98 7.64
C THR A 111 25.83 33.87 6.35
N SER A 112 25.85 34.92 5.55
CA SER A 112 26.67 34.97 4.33
C SER A 112 28.15 34.67 4.65
N VAL A 113 28.71 33.66 3.96
CA VAL A 113 30.14 33.36 4.02
C VAL A 113 30.85 34.22 2.98
N THR A 114 31.79 35.05 3.43
CA THR A 114 32.67 35.80 2.53
C THR A 114 33.94 34.99 2.33
N ALA A 115 34.42 34.89 1.08
CA ALA A 115 35.67 34.21 0.79
C ALA A 115 36.83 34.85 1.58
N TYR A 116 37.60 34.03 2.30
CA TYR A 116 38.71 34.50 3.10
C TYR A 116 39.77 35.18 2.24
N THR A 117 40.15 36.39 2.64
CA THR A 117 41.31 37.09 2.08
C THR A 117 42.36 37.18 3.18
N ALA A 118 43.55 36.62 2.91
CA ALA A 118 44.64 36.64 3.88
C ALA A 118 45.05 38.09 4.20
N PRO A 119 45.08 38.48 5.49
CA PRO A 119 45.62 39.77 5.86
C PRO A 119 47.15 39.78 5.66
N ALA A 120 47.72 40.97 5.49
CA ALA A 120 49.16 41.13 5.61
C ALA A 120 49.58 40.75 7.03
N ILE A 121 50.63 39.94 7.14
CA ILE A 121 51.20 39.53 8.43
C ILE A 121 52.49 40.29 8.63
N SER A 122 52.57 41.11 9.68
CA SER A 122 53.78 41.83 10.01
C SER A 122 54.87 40.92 10.54
N ASN A 123 56.11 41.41 10.53
CA ASN A 123 57.23 40.75 11.18
C ASN A 123 57.89 41.73 12.19
N PRO A 124 57.72 41.56 13.51
CA PRO A 124 57.00 40.44 14.16
C PRO A 124 55.47 40.56 14.00
N PRO A 125 54.71 39.45 14.06
CA PRO A 125 53.25 39.48 14.00
C PRO A 125 52.63 40.27 15.15
N THR A 126 51.54 41.00 14.86
CA THR A 126 50.76 41.70 15.89
C THR A 126 49.66 40.82 16.48
N GLN A 127 49.22 41.15 17.70
CA GLN A 127 48.06 40.49 18.31
C GLN A 127 46.79 40.67 17.49
N ALA A 128 46.60 41.84 16.86
CA ALA A 128 45.43 42.13 16.03
C ALA A 128 45.38 41.21 14.80
N GLU A 129 46.52 40.93 14.19
CA GLU A 129 46.62 39.98 13.08
C GLU A 129 46.26 38.56 13.53
N VAL A 130 46.80 38.10 14.66
CA VAL A 130 46.48 36.78 15.22
C VAL A 130 44.98 36.67 15.56
N GLN A 131 44.39 37.73 16.12
CA GLN A 131 42.96 37.74 16.44
C GLN A 131 42.09 37.71 15.17
N ALA A 132 42.49 38.43 14.11
CA ALA A 132 41.79 38.40 12.84
C ALA A 132 41.80 36.99 12.21
N LEU A 133 42.92 36.27 12.30
CA LEU A 133 43.02 34.88 11.86
C LEU A 133 42.14 33.94 12.68
N ALA A 134 42.15 34.10 14.01
CA ALA A 134 41.32 33.29 14.91
C ALA A 134 39.83 33.48 14.62
N ASN A 135 39.39 34.72 14.41
CA ASN A 135 38.00 35.03 14.09
C ASN A 135 37.60 34.42 12.74
N ALA A 136 38.43 34.56 11.71
CA ALA A 136 38.16 33.98 10.40
C ALA A 136 38.04 32.45 10.47
N LEU A 137 38.93 31.77 11.20
CA LEU A 137 38.86 30.31 11.39
C LEU A 137 37.59 29.90 12.14
N GLN A 138 37.19 30.65 13.16
CA GLN A 138 35.95 30.40 13.90
C GLN A 138 34.73 30.53 12.98
N GLU A 139 34.64 31.58 12.16
CA GLU A 139 33.54 31.78 11.21
C GLU A 139 33.46 30.63 10.20
N HIS A 140 34.60 30.20 9.63
CA HIS A 140 34.65 29.04 8.73
C HIS A 140 34.20 27.75 9.41
N SER A 141 34.63 27.54 10.66
CA SER A 141 34.24 26.36 11.44
C SER A 141 32.74 26.33 11.71
N GLN A 142 32.14 27.47 12.09
CA GLN A 142 30.70 27.58 12.32
C GLN A 142 29.87 27.38 11.04
N ALA A 143 30.37 27.86 9.89
CA ALA A 143 29.76 27.64 8.60
C ALA A 143 29.82 26.16 8.16
N MET A 144 30.95 25.47 8.42
CA MET A 144 31.09 24.03 8.14
C MET A 144 30.16 23.19 9.01
N VAL A 145 29.99 23.54 10.30
CA VAL A 145 29.01 22.90 11.18
C VAL A 145 27.59 23.07 10.60
N ALA A 146 27.24 24.26 10.12
CA ALA A 146 25.94 24.51 9.49
C ALA A 146 25.74 23.65 8.23
N LEU A 147 26.74 23.63 7.33
CA LEU A 147 26.69 22.83 6.09
C LEU A 147 26.51 21.33 6.37
N ILE A 148 27.30 20.75 7.28
CA ILE A 148 27.18 19.33 7.63
C ILE A 148 25.81 19.04 8.24
N THR A 149 25.29 19.94 9.08
CA THR A 149 23.95 19.81 9.65
C THR A 149 22.87 19.81 8.57
N ASP A 150 22.96 20.70 7.59
CA ASP A 150 22.00 20.78 6.48
C ASP A 150 22.09 19.56 5.56
N LEU A 151 23.30 19.08 5.29
CA LEU A 151 23.51 17.85 4.50
C LEU A 151 22.97 16.60 5.20
N ARG A 152 23.10 16.50 6.53
CA ARG A 152 22.47 15.42 7.33
C ARG A 152 20.95 15.55 7.34
N ALA A 153 20.41 16.76 7.48
CA ALA A 153 18.97 17.01 7.44
C ALA A 153 18.34 16.67 6.08
N ASN A 154 19.10 16.84 4.99
CA ASN A 154 18.68 16.50 3.63
C ASN A 154 18.97 15.03 3.26
N GLU A 155 19.38 14.19 4.23
CA GLU A 155 19.68 12.76 4.03
C GLU A 155 20.78 12.49 2.98
N THR A 156 21.58 13.51 2.65
CA THR A 156 22.74 13.37 1.76
C THR A 156 23.96 12.80 2.49
N LEU A 157 23.98 12.90 3.82
CA LEU A 157 24.95 12.25 4.70
C LEU A 157 24.23 11.24 5.59
N THR A 158 24.84 10.06 5.74
CA THR A 158 24.36 8.97 6.58
C THR A 158 24.58 9.36 8.05
N PRO A 159 23.55 9.26 8.90
CA PRO A 159 23.62 9.66 10.30
C PRO A 159 24.59 8.83 11.14
#